data_AF-A0A9N9T3P9-F1
#
_entry.id   AF-A0A9N9T3P9-F1
#
_cell.length_a   1.000
_cell.length_b   1.000
_cell.length_c   1.000
_cell.angle_alpha   90.00
_cell.angle_beta   90.00
_cell.angle_gamma   90.00
#
_symmetry.space_group_name_H-M   'P 1'
#
loop_
_entity.id
_entity.type
_entity.pdbx_description
1 polymer ?
#
loop_
_entity_poly.entity_id
_entity_poly.type
_entity_poly.pdbx_seq_one_letter_code
_entity_poly.pdbx_strand_id
1 'polypeptide(L)'
;MDKMTPEQKVKADELLSRAIYSSQAPLALLENIQWQKLFKFLRPAYQIPTRHLVSGPILDSEHLRVKAMVSENIAEAHSVGLMVDGWSNIRNEAVLNFVITTPKPFLFKIMPTGTAPHTAEYMAKTLSAVIREIGPRKVFGIVTDNAANMKAAWALIENDFDNNIFTYGCFAHSLNLIFTDLKKLTSLKSFTAEAVALTKAIRQSHILSAWVKEKQNELKISCSLKLPVPTRWGSLVLCLQSLLANK
;
A
#
# COMPACT_ATOMS: atom_id res chain seq x y z
N MET A 1 -3.46 -38.35 27.51
CA MET A 1 -2.83 -37.03 27.66
C MET A 1 -2.66 -36.44 26.28
N ASP A 2 -3.14 -35.22 26.04
CA ASP A 2 -2.84 -34.49 24.81
C ASP A 2 -1.32 -34.34 24.67
N LYS A 3 -0.79 -34.64 23.49
CA LYS A 3 0.64 -34.56 23.18
C LYS A 3 0.79 -33.85 21.84
N MET A 4 1.86 -33.07 21.73
CA MET A 4 2.21 -32.35 20.51
C MET A 4 3.65 -32.65 20.18
N THR A 5 3.90 -33.15 18.96
CA THR A 5 5.27 -33.37 18.51
C THR A 5 5.95 -32.03 18.21
N PRO A 6 7.29 -31.97 18.21
CA PRO A 6 8.01 -30.77 17.82
C PRO A 6 7.62 -30.25 16.42
N GLU A 7 7.41 -31.15 15.45
CA GLU A 7 7.04 -30.80 14.08
C GLU A 7 5.64 -30.19 14.01
N GLN A 8 4.70 -30.76 14.77
CA GLN A 8 3.36 -30.19 14.89
C GLN A 8 3.41 -28.80 15.52
N LYS A 9 4.27 -28.58 16.52
CA LYS A 9 4.42 -27.27 17.16
C LYS A 9 4.99 -26.25 16.18
N VAL A 10 6.08 -26.57 15.48
CA VAL A 10 6.65 -25.70 14.45
C VAL A 10 5.59 -25.34 13.41
N LYS A 11 4.81 -26.32 12.95
CA LYS A 11 3.75 -26.06 11.96
C LYS A 11 2.64 -25.16 12.49
N ALA A 12 2.24 -25.34 13.75
CA ALA A 12 1.24 -24.48 14.39
C ALA A 12 1.76 -23.04 14.58
N ASP A 13 3.01 -22.88 15.01
CA ASP A 13 3.66 -21.59 15.19
C ASP A 13 3.76 -20.84 13.84
N GLU A 14 4.11 -21.53 12.74
CA GLU A 14 4.10 -20.97 11.38
C GLU A 14 2.71 -20.50 10.96
N LEU A 15 1.68 -21.35 11.13
CA LEU A 15 0.32 -21.04 10.72
C LEU A 15 -0.24 -19.85 11.49
N LEU A 16 -0.03 -19.82 12.81
CA LEU A 16 -0.43 -18.69 13.66
C LEU A 16 0.29 -17.41 13.24
N SER A 17 1.61 -17.48 13.01
CA SER A 17 2.41 -16.32 12.61
C SER A 17 1.96 -15.78 11.24
N ARG A 18 1.72 -16.65 10.26
CA ARG A 18 1.18 -16.25 8.95
C ARG A 18 -0.19 -15.60 9.07
N ALA A 19 -1.08 -16.15 9.90
CA ALA A 19 -2.39 -15.55 10.15
C ALA A 19 -2.26 -14.14 10.74
N ILE A 20 -1.33 -13.94 11.67
CA ILE A 20 -1.04 -12.63 12.25
C ILE A 20 -0.51 -11.67 11.18
N TYR A 21 0.49 -12.07 10.38
CA TYR A 21 1.08 -11.22 9.34
C TYR A 21 0.07 -10.84 8.25
N SER A 22 -0.71 -11.81 7.75
CA SER A 22 -1.65 -11.56 6.66
C SER A 22 -2.84 -10.72 7.09
N SER A 23 -3.25 -10.81 8.37
CA SER A 23 -4.36 -10.04 8.92
C SER A 23 -3.93 -8.70 9.54
N GLN A 24 -2.63 -8.42 9.60
CA GLN A 24 -2.06 -7.26 10.30
C GLN A 24 -2.49 -7.22 11.78
N ALA A 25 -2.69 -8.39 12.40
CA ALA A 25 -3.07 -8.46 13.80
C ALA A 25 -1.93 -7.97 14.70
N PRO A 26 -2.23 -7.28 15.80
CA PRO A 26 -1.20 -6.84 16.74
C PRO A 26 -0.54 -8.06 17.41
N LEU A 27 0.79 -8.07 17.51
CA LEU A 27 1.51 -9.15 18.19
C LEU A 27 1.13 -9.31 19.67
N ALA A 28 0.59 -8.25 20.29
CA ALA A 28 0.01 -8.30 21.63
C ALA A 28 -1.12 -9.33 21.77
N LEU A 29 -1.71 -9.78 20.66
CA LEU A 29 -2.68 -10.88 20.63
C LEU A 29 -2.13 -12.16 21.29
N LEU A 30 -0.83 -12.44 21.14
CA LEU A 30 -0.17 -13.62 21.71
C LEU A 30 -0.13 -13.61 23.26
N GLU A 31 -0.22 -12.42 23.85
CA GLU A 31 -0.18 -12.20 25.31
C GLU A 31 -1.57 -11.97 25.90
N ASN A 32 -2.60 -11.87 25.06
CA ASN A 32 -3.95 -11.65 25.53
C ASN A 32 -4.51 -12.93 26.19
N ILE A 33 -5.01 -12.79 27.43
CA ILE A 33 -5.46 -13.92 28.23
C ILE A 33 -6.62 -14.71 27.61
N GLN A 34 -7.50 -14.07 26.84
CA GLN A 34 -8.64 -14.75 26.21
C GLN A 34 -8.18 -15.58 25.00
N TRP A 35 -7.25 -15.03 24.21
CA TRP A 35 -6.61 -15.79 23.13
C TRP A 35 -5.84 -16.99 23.68
N GLN A 36 -5.08 -16.80 24.76
CA GLN A 36 -4.37 -17.90 25.43
C GLN A 36 -5.32 -18.99 25.92
N LYS A 37 -6.43 -18.62 26.57
CA LYS A 37 -7.48 -19.56 26.99
C LYS A 37 -8.10 -20.30 25.80
N LEU A 38 -8.39 -19.60 24.71
CA LEU A 38 -8.95 -20.21 23.49
C LEU A 38 -7.99 -21.27 22.91
N PHE A 39 -6.72 -20.93 22.70
CA PHE A 39 -5.75 -21.90 22.18
C PHE A 39 -5.52 -23.07 23.13
N LYS A 40 -5.52 -22.84 24.45
CA LYS A 40 -5.46 -23.92 25.45
C LYS A 40 -6.69 -24.81 25.45
N PHE A 41 -7.87 -24.25 25.23
CA PHE A 41 -9.10 -25.02 25.08
C PHE A 41 -9.08 -25.87 23.81
N LEU A 42 -8.65 -25.29 22.68
CA LEU A 42 -8.54 -26.00 21.40
C LEU A 42 -7.47 -27.09 21.41
N ARG A 43 -6.31 -26.83 22.04
CA ARG A 43 -5.23 -27.81 22.19
C ARG A 43 -4.40 -27.54 23.46
N PRO A 44 -4.67 -28.24 24.57
CA PRO A 44 -3.99 -28.03 25.85
C PRO A 44 -2.46 -28.12 25.79
N ALA A 45 -1.92 -29.03 24.97
CA ALA A 45 -0.48 -29.23 24.80
C ALA A 45 0.19 -28.12 23.98
N TYR A 46 -0.56 -27.30 23.24
CA TYR A 46 0.04 -26.22 22.45
C TYR A 46 0.49 -25.08 23.36
N GLN A 47 1.76 -24.73 23.26
CA GLN A 47 2.33 -23.53 23.87
C GLN A 47 2.49 -22.48 22.78
N ILE A 48 1.74 -21.39 22.91
CA ILE A 48 1.75 -20.28 21.95
C ILE A 48 3.17 -19.69 21.90
N PRO A 49 3.69 -19.35 20.70
CA PRO A 49 4.99 -18.72 20.57
C PRO A 49 5.01 -17.35 21.23
N THR A 50 6.16 -16.97 21.77
CA THR A 50 6.33 -15.63 22.33
C THR A 50 6.33 -14.58 21.22
N ARG A 51 6.03 -13.33 21.58
CA ARG A 51 6.14 -12.19 20.67
C ARG A 51 7.50 -12.14 19.98
N HIS A 52 8.59 -12.33 20.74
CA HIS A 52 9.95 -12.33 20.21
C HIS A 52 10.18 -13.41 19.15
N LEU A 53 9.67 -14.62 19.38
CA LEU A 53 9.82 -15.72 18.44
C LEU A 53 9.08 -15.43 17.12
N VAL A 54 7.87 -14.88 17.22
CA VAL A 54 7.08 -14.46 16.05
C VAL A 54 7.77 -13.29 15.34
N SER A 55 8.10 -12.20 16.04
CA SER A 55 8.69 -11.00 15.42
C SER A 55 10.14 -11.11 14.98
N GLY A 56 10.81 -12.23 15.24
CA GLY A 56 12.22 -12.46 14.91
C GLY A 56 12.37 -13.76 14.11
N PRO A 57 12.81 -14.87 14.72
CA PRO A 57 13.19 -16.08 13.98
C PRO A 57 12.11 -16.62 13.02
N ILE A 58 10.83 -16.61 13.41
CA ILE A 58 9.75 -17.06 12.51
C ILE A 58 9.55 -16.05 11.38
N LEU A 59 9.59 -14.75 11.68
CA LEU A 59 9.50 -13.70 10.65
C LEU A 59 10.67 -13.79 9.65
N ASP A 60 11.89 -14.05 10.12
CA ASP A 60 13.07 -14.22 9.27
C ASP A 60 12.91 -15.42 8.33
N SER A 61 12.44 -16.56 8.86
CA SER A 61 12.14 -17.75 8.07
C SER A 61 11.04 -17.48 7.03
N GLU A 62 9.96 -16.81 7.42
CA GLU A 62 8.89 -16.42 6.51
C GLU A 62 9.35 -15.41 5.45
N HIS A 63 10.24 -14.49 5.81
CA HIS A 63 10.86 -13.57 4.86
C HIS A 63 11.67 -14.34 3.81
N LEU A 64 12.53 -15.28 4.22
CA LEU A 64 13.31 -16.11 3.29
C LEU A 64 12.39 -16.94 2.38
N ARG A 65 11.33 -17.54 2.94
CA ARG A 65 10.33 -18.30 2.18
C ARG A 65 9.65 -17.44 1.12
N VAL A 66 9.15 -16.26 1.49
CA VAL A 66 8.48 -15.34 0.55
C VAL A 66 9.47 -14.78 -0.46
N LYS A 67 10.70 -14.47 -0.05
CA LYS A 67 11.77 -14.00 -0.95
C LYS A 67 12.08 -15.04 -2.03
N ALA A 68 12.19 -16.31 -1.65
CA ALA A 68 12.39 -17.40 -2.61
C ALA A 68 11.24 -17.49 -3.63
N MET A 69 9.99 -17.40 -3.17
CA MET A 69 8.81 -17.38 -4.06
C MET A 69 8.82 -16.16 -5.01
N VAL A 70 9.23 -14.99 -4.51
CA VAL A 70 9.37 -13.77 -5.34
C VAL A 70 10.43 -13.97 -6.42
N SER A 71 11.59 -14.53 -6.06
CA SER A 71 12.66 -14.84 -7.01
C SER A 71 12.22 -15.85 -8.08
N GLU A 72 11.47 -16.88 -7.69
CA GLU A 72 10.89 -17.87 -8.60
C GLU A 72 9.91 -17.22 -9.58
N ASN A 73 8.95 -16.41 -9.09
CA ASN A 73 8.00 -15.68 -9.95
C ASN A 73 8.72 -14.78 -10.98
N ILE A 74 9.80 -14.10 -10.57
CA ILE A 74 10.62 -13.28 -11.47
C ILE A 74 11.35 -14.16 -12.50
N ALA A 75 11.88 -15.32 -12.07
CA ALA A 75 12.61 -16.24 -12.93
C ALA A 75 11.70 -16.85 -14.01
N GLU A 76 10.48 -17.25 -13.66
CA GLU A 76 9.48 -17.83 -14.57
C GLU A 76 8.91 -16.81 -15.55
N ALA A 77 8.79 -15.54 -15.16
CA ALA A 77 8.24 -14.49 -16.02
C ALA A 77 9.15 -14.20 -17.23
N HIS A 78 8.58 -14.10 -18.42
CA HIS A 78 9.32 -13.69 -19.62
C HIS A 78 9.87 -12.26 -19.48
N SER A 79 9.03 -11.35 -19.00
CA SER A 79 9.37 -9.96 -18.69
C SER A 79 8.59 -9.47 -17.48
N VAL A 80 9.07 -8.39 -16.86
CA VAL A 80 8.48 -7.79 -15.68
C VAL A 80 8.37 -6.28 -15.83
N GLY A 81 7.35 -5.69 -15.19
CA GLY A 81 7.26 -4.25 -14.95
C GLY A 81 7.75 -3.91 -13.56
N LEU A 82 8.50 -2.82 -13.42
CA LEU A 82 8.94 -2.29 -12.13
C LEU A 82 8.14 -1.04 -11.79
N MET A 83 7.50 -1.00 -10.62
CA MET A 83 6.78 0.16 -10.11
C MET A 83 7.52 0.67 -8.88
N VAL A 84 7.81 1.97 -8.85
CA VAL A 84 8.55 2.61 -7.77
C VAL A 84 7.74 3.78 -7.20
N ASP A 85 7.56 3.77 -5.89
CA ASP A 85 6.83 4.79 -5.17
C ASP A 85 7.60 5.22 -3.92
N GLY A 86 7.60 6.53 -3.66
CA GLY A 86 8.27 7.14 -2.50
C GLY A 86 7.27 7.51 -1.42
N TRP A 87 7.59 7.22 -0.15
CA TRP A 87 6.76 7.60 0.98
C TRP A 87 7.60 7.90 2.23
N SER A 88 7.07 8.69 3.17
CA SER A 88 7.69 8.92 4.49
C SER A 88 7.04 8.05 5.55
N ASN A 89 7.79 7.13 6.16
CA ASN A 89 7.22 6.25 7.18
C ASN A 89 6.75 7.02 8.44
N ILE A 90 6.18 6.33 9.43
CA ILE A 90 5.65 6.96 10.66
C ILE A 90 6.70 7.70 11.50
N ARG A 91 8.00 7.45 11.25
CA ARG A 91 9.13 8.15 11.87
C ARG A 91 9.65 9.30 11.00
N ASN A 92 8.92 9.65 9.94
CA ASN A 92 9.31 10.64 8.94
C ASN A 92 10.61 10.28 8.18
N GLU A 93 10.91 8.99 8.05
CA GLU A 93 12.06 8.52 7.26
C GLU A 93 11.59 8.24 5.83
N ALA A 94 12.31 8.79 4.85
CA ALA A 94 12.01 8.60 3.44
C ALA A 94 12.39 7.18 2.97
N VAL A 95 11.41 6.46 2.42
CA VAL A 95 11.54 5.09 1.91
C VAL A 95 11.08 5.01 0.46
N LEU A 96 11.73 4.14 -0.31
CA LEU A 96 11.34 3.76 -1.67
C LEU A 96 10.78 2.34 -1.64
N ASN A 97 9.62 2.16 -2.25
CA ASN A 97 8.98 0.89 -2.44
C ASN A 97 9.16 0.44 -3.88
N PHE A 98 9.67 -0.77 -4.08
CA PHE A 98 9.81 -1.42 -5.37
C PHE A 98 8.82 -2.57 -5.46
N VAL A 99 7.87 -2.46 -6.37
CA VAL A 99 6.86 -3.48 -6.66
C VAL A 99 7.12 -4.01 -8.06
N ILE A 100 7.25 -5.32 -8.20
CA ILE A 100 7.37 -5.96 -9.51
C ILE A 100 5.99 -6.47 -9.90
N THR A 101 5.65 -6.34 -11.19
CA THR A 101 4.44 -6.94 -11.76
C THR A 101 4.78 -7.94 -12.86
N THR A 102 4.28 -9.16 -12.69
CA THR A 102 4.26 -10.24 -13.69
C THR A 102 2.80 -10.49 -14.08
N PRO A 103 2.10 -9.45 -14.57
CA PRO A 103 0.68 -9.13 -14.32
C PRO A 103 0.10 -9.17 -12.90
N LYS A 104 0.61 -10.03 -11.99
CA LYS A 104 0.26 -10.01 -10.58
C LYS A 104 1.33 -9.22 -9.80
N PRO A 105 0.98 -8.12 -9.12
CA PRO A 105 1.97 -7.31 -8.41
C PRO A 105 2.41 -7.99 -7.11
N PHE A 106 3.69 -7.87 -6.78
CA PHE A 106 4.24 -8.25 -5.47
C PHE A 106 5.33 -7.28 -5.04
N LEU A 107 5.45 -7.08 -3.73
CA LEU A 107 6.49 -6.26 -3.14
C LEU A 107 7.84 -6.97 -3.32
N PHE A 108 8.77 -6.31 -3.99
CA PHE A 108 10.12 -6.82 -4.21
C PHE A 108 11.08 -6.31 -3.14
N LYS A 109 11.07 -5.00 -2.88
CA LYS A 109 12.05 -4.37 -2.00
C LYS A 109 11.48 -3.09 -1.38
N ILE A 110 11.83 -2.84 -0.13
CA ILE A 110 11.67 -1.54 0.52
C ILE A 110 13.06 -1.05 0.87
N MET A 111 13.39 0.18 0.48
CA MET A 111 14.71 0.75 0.70
C MET A 111 14.58 2.09 1.43
N PRO A 112 15.10 2.21 2.67
CA PRO A 112 15.28 3.52 3.28
C PRO A 112 16.35 4.30 2.53
N THR A 113 16.09 5.58 2.28
CA THR A 113 17.01 6.47 1.56
C THR A 113 17.91 7.29 2.50
N GLY A 114 17.61 7.27 3.80
CA GLY A 114 18.37 7.99 4.81
C GLY A 114 18.41 9.49 4.51
N THR A 115 19.61 10.06 4.51
CA THR A 115 19.86 11.49 4.25
C THR A 115 20.16 11.81 2.80
N ALA A 116 20.19 10.80 1.91
CA ALA A 116 20.53 11.03 0.52
C ALA A 116 19.46 11.92 -0.14
N PRO A 117 19.85 13.01 -0.83
CA PRO A 117 18.89 13.81 -1.57
C PRO A 117 18.32 12.98 -2.71
N HIS A 118 17.02 13.06 -2.93
CA HIS A 118 16.34 12.36 -4.03
C HIS A 118 16.57 13.10 -5.36
N THR A 119 17.84 13.32 -5.72
CA THR A 119 18.20 13.89 -7.02
C THR A 119 17.96 12.86 -8.14
N ALA A 120 17.98 13.33 -9.38
CA ALA A 120 17.83 12.46 -10.55
C ALA A 120 18.91 11.38 -10.59
N GLU A 121 20.16 11.73 -10.27
CA GLU A 121 21.32 10.84 -10.29
C GLU A 121 21.22 9.78 -9.18
N TYR A 122 20.79 10.17 -7.98
CA TYR A 122 20.59 9.23 -6.88
C TYR A 122 19.48 8.23 -7.22
N MET A 123 18.36 8.71 -7.75
CA MET A 123 17.24 7.87 -8.16
C MET A 123 17.63 6.92 -9.30
N ALA A 124 18.30 7.43 -10.33
CA ALA A 124 18.82 6.62 -11.43
C ALA A 124 19.79 5.55 -10.93
N LYS A 125 20.78 5.90 -10.09
CA LYS A 125 21.71 4.93 -9.51
C LYS A 125 20.98 3.83 -8.72
N THR A 126 19.98 4.22 -7.93
CA THR A 126 19.18 3.28 -7.13
C THR A 126 18.37 2.35 -8.02
N LEU A 127 17.70 2.90 -9.04
CA LEU A 127 16.94 2.14 -10.03
C LEU A 127 17.86 1.18 -10.81
N SER A 128 19.01 1.65 -11.30
CA SER A 128 19.99 0.83 -12.02
C SER A 128 20.51 -0.33 -11.17
N ALA A 129 20.69 -0.15 -9.86
CA ALA A 129 21.06 -1.25 -8.97
C ALA A 129 19.95 -2.31 -8.87
N VAL A 130 18.69 -1.87 -8.74
CA VAL A 130 17.52 -2.79 -8.69
C VAL A 130 17.30 -3.51 -10.02
N ILE A 131 17.44 -2.81 -11.15
CA ILE A 131 17.33 -3.41 -12.50
C ILE A 131 18.39 -4.50 -12.68
N ARG A 132 19.63 -4.26 -12.24
CA ARG A 132 20.70 -5.26 -12.30
C ARG A 132 20.45 -6.45 -11.38
N GLU A 133 19.83 -6.24 -10.21
CA GLU A 133 19.41 -7.29 -9.29
C GLU A 133 18.32 -8.20 -9.91
N ILE A 134 17.37 -7.61 -10.65
CA ILE A 134 16.29 -8.35 -11.34
C ILE A 134 16.79 -9.05 -12.60
N GLY A 135 17.73 -8.42 -13.32
CA GLY A 135 18.17 -8.83 -14.65
C GLY A 135 17.68 -7.82 -15.70
N PRO A 136 18.58 -7.03 -16.31
CA PRO A 136 18.19 -5.95 -17.22
C PRO A 136 17.33 -6.39 -18.41
N ARG A 137 17.58 -7.60 -18.94
CA ARG A 137 16.80 -8.16 -20.06
C ARG A 137 15.37 -8.58 -19.70
N LYS A 138 15.05 -8.73 -18.40
CA LYS A 138 13.71 -9.06 -17.93
C LYS A 138 12.86 -7.81 -17.69
N VAL A 139 13.49 -6.68 -17.34
CA VAL A 139 12.76 -5.45 -17.05
C VAL A 139 12.35 -4.79 -18.36
N PHE A 140 11.05 -4.80 -18.66
CA PHE A 140 10.52 -4.17 -19.87
C PHE A 140 10.22 -2.68 -19.67
N GLY A 141 9.75 -2.31 -18.48
CA GLY A 141 9.44 -0.92 -18.20
C GLY A 141 9.36 -0.58 -16.71
N ILE A 142 9.48 0.71 -16.44
CA ILE A 142 9.52 1.29 -15.09
C ILE A 142 8.46 2.38 -14.97
N VAL A 143 7.62 2.26 -13.95
CA VAL A 143 6.62 3.25 -13.58
C VAL A 143 7.05 3.96 -12.31
N THR A 144 7.10 5.28 -12.34
CA THR A 144 7.36 6.08 -11.14
C THR A 144 6.36 7.22 -11.03
N ASP A 145 6.41 8.01 -9.96
CA ASP A 145 5.71 9.29 -9.95
C ASP A 145 6.24 10.24 -11.05
N ASN A 146 5.51 11.33 -11.30
CA ASN A 146 5.82 12.29 -12.35
C ASN A 146 6.67 13.46 -11.86
N ALA A 147 7.34 13.36 -10.70
CA ALA A 147 8.15 14.44 -10.16
C ALA A 147 9.33 14.76 -11.08
N ALA A 148 9.81 16.01 -11.03
CA ALA A 148 10.82 16.50 -11.98
C ALA A 148 12.15 15.71 -11.88
N ASN A 149 12.56 15.36 -10.67
CA ASN A 149 13.72 14.51 -10.40
C ASN A 149 13.54 13.09 -10.98
N MET A 150 12.35 12.50 -10.89
CA MET A 150 12.07 11.19 -11.48
C MET A 150 12.10 11.23 -13.01
N LYS A 151 11.50 12.26 -13.62
CA LYS A 151 11.58 12.48 -15.08
C LYS A 151 12.99 12.68 -15.59
N ALA A 152 13.86 13.33 -14.80
CA ALA A 152 15.27 13.43 -15.14
C ALA A 152 15.99 12.09 -14.98
N ALA A 153 15.65 11.30 -13.95
CA ALA A 153 16.19 9.95 -13.76
C ALA A 153 15.79 8.98 -14.88
N TRP A 154 14.60 9.14 -15.48
CA TRP A 154 14.13 8.38 -16.64
C TRP A 154 15.11 8.42 -17.80
N ALA A 155 15.52 9.64 -18.20
CA ALA A 155 16.49 9.82 -19.29
C ALA A 155 17.84 9.15 -18.99
N LEU A 156 18.28 9.18 -17.72
CA LEU A 156 19.49 8.49 -17.30
C LEU A 156 19.36 6.97 -17.41
N ILE A 157 18.22 6.41 -17.01
CA ILE A 157 17.94 4.96 -17.11
C ILE A 157 17.84 4.51 -18.56
N GLU A 158 17.11 5.23 -19.39
CA GLU A 158 16.96 4.88 -20.82
C GLU A 158 18.32 4.87 -21.51
N ASN A 159 19.19 5.82 -21.19
CA ASN A 159 20.57 5.84 -21.68
C ASN A 159 21.44 4.71 -21.10
N ASP A 160 21.38 4.46 -19.79
CA ASP A 160 22.15 3.41 -19.09
C ASP A 160 21.88 1.98 -19.61
N PHE A 161 20.71 1.76 -20.24
CA PHE A 161 20.25 0.45 -20.71
C PHE A 161 19.95 0.43 -22.22
N ASP A 162 20.61 1.28 -23.00
CA ASP A 162 20.55 1.33 -24.48
C ASP A 162 19.13 1.42 -25.04
N ASN A 163 18.23 2.16 -24.37
CA ASN A 163 16.81 2.31 -24.68
C ASN A 163 16.00 0.99 -24.70
N ASN A 164 16.49 -0.07 -24.06
CA ASN A 164 15.76 -1.34 -23.95
C ASN A 164 14.72 -1.36 -22.83
N ILE A 165 14.73 -0.35 -21.94
CA ILE A 165 13.82 -0.24 -20.80
C ILE A 165 13.01 1.05 -20.96
N PHE A 166 11.68 0.93 -21.03
CA PHE A 166 10.81 2.10 -21.13
C PHE A 166 10.50 2.70 -19.76
N THR A 167 10.70 4.00 -19.60
CA THR A 167 10.32 4.69 -18.36
C THR A 167 9.12 5.59 -18.57
N TYR A 168 8.16 5.55 -17.65
CA TYR A 168 6.94 6.34 -17.79
C TYR A 168 6.30 6.68 -16.47
N GLY A 169 5.45 7.70 -16.56
CA GLY A 169 4.76 8.27 -15.42
C GLY A 169 3.58 7.46 -14.93
N CYS A 170 3.30 7.60 -13.64
CA CYS A 170 2.10 7.06 -13.01
C CYS A 170 0.84 7.69 -13.62
N PHE A 171 0.04 6.87 -14.29
CA PHE A 171 -1.21 7.31 -14.91
C PHE A 171 -2.20 7.89 -13.90
N ALA A 172 -2.28 7.32 -12.69
CA ALA A 172 -3.14 7.84 -11.63
C ALA A 172 -2.73 9.26 -11.19
N HIS A 173 -1.42 9.56 -11.20
CA HIS A 173 -0.92 10.90 -10.94
C HIS A 173 -1.29 11.84 -12.10
N SER A 174 -1.11 11.42 -13.35
CA SER A 174 -1.51 12.19 -14.52
C SER A 174 -3.00 12.54 -14.51
N LEU A 175 -3.88 11.58 -14.17
CA LEU A 175 -5.31 11.85 -13.96
C LEU A 175 -5.53 12.88 -12.86
N ASN A 176 -4.82 12.77 -11.74
CA ASN A 176 -4.93 13.73 -10.65
C ASN A 176 -4.58 15.16 -11.08
N LEU A 177 -3.58 15.33 -11.94
CA LEU A 177 -3.21 16.63 -12.49
C LEU A 177 -4.31 17.18 -13.41
N ILE A 178 -4.83 16.37 -14.34
CA ILE A 178 -5.95 16.75 -15.22
C ILE A 178 -7.15 17.22 -14.39
N PHE A 179 -7.56 16.44 -13.39
CA PHE A 179 -8.66 16.82 -12.50
C PHE A 179 -8.36 18.08 -11.68
N THR A 180 -7.09 18.30 -11.31
CA THR A 180 -6.67 19.52 -10.60
C THR A 180 -6.79 20.75 -11.49
N ASP A 181 -6.45 20.64 -12.77
CA ASP A 181 -6.61 21.72 -13.74
C ASP A 181 -8.08 21.99 -14.07
N LEU A 182 -8.89 20.94 -14.22
CA LEU A 182 -10.35 21.09 -14.40
C LEU A 182 -11.00 21.84 -13.22
N LYS A 183 -10.57 21.57 -11.98
CA LYS A 183 -11.05 22.30 -10.79
C LYS A 183 -10.72 23.80 -10.80
N LYS A 184 -9.78 24.26 -11.64
CA LYS A 184 -9.45 25.69 -11.77
C LYS A 184 -10.46 26.46 -12.63
N LEU A 185 -11.27 25.77 -13.45
CA LEU A 185 -12.33 26.40 -14.22
C LEU A 185 -13.33 27.07 -13.27
N THR A 186 -13.64 28.35 -13.50
CA THR A 186 -14.41 29.19 -12.56
C THR A 186 -15.72 28.55 -12.12
N SER A 187 -16.48 27.99 -13.07
CA SER A 187 -17.76 27.31 -12.81
C SER A 187 -17.61 26.05 -11.95
N LEU A 188 -16.57 25.24 -12.18
CA LEU A 188 -16.30 24.06 -11.37
C LEU A 188 -15.73 24.44 -10.00
N LYS A 189 -14.91 25.49 -9.93
CA LYS A 189 -14.32 25.96 -8.68
C LYS A 189 -15.40 26.40 -7.69
N SER A 190 -16.36 27.22 -8.11
CA SER A 190 -17.46 27.68 -7.24
C SER A 190 -18.34 26.51 -6.79
N PHE A 191 -18.79 25.69 -7.76
CA PHE A 191 -19.65 24.54 -7.48
C PHE A 191 -19.00 23.53 -6.51
N THR A 192 -17.72 23.20 -6.74
CA THR A 192 -17.01 22.24 -5.88
C THR A 192 -16.74 22.82 -4.49
N ALA A 193 -16.49 24.13 -4.37
CA ALA A 193 -16.35 24.79 -3.08
C ALA A 193 -17.65 24.73 -2.27
N GLU A 194 -18.81 25.00 -2.89
CA GLU A 194 -20.12 24.92 -2.26
C GLU A 194 -20.46 23.48 -1.81
N ALA A 195 -20.26 22.50 -2.69
CA ALA A 195 -20.47 21.08 -2.37
C ALA A 195 -19.62 20.63 -1.18
N VAL A 196 -18.34 21.04 -1.14
CA VAL A 196 -17.43 20.73 -0.02
C VAL A 196 -17.85 21.47 1.25
N ALA A 197 -18.25 22.74 1.14
CA ALA A 197 -18.70 23.54 2.28
C ALA A 197 -19.96 22.93 2.92
N LEU A 198 -20.95 22.52 2.11
CA LEU A 198 -22.15 21.84 2.57
C LEU A 198 -21.82 20.53 3.28
N THR A 199 -21.03 19.67 2.62
CA THR A 199 -20.60 18.39 3.19
C THR A 199 -19.89 18.58 4.52
N LYS A 200 -19.02 19.60 4.60
CA LYS A 200 -18.27 19.94 5.81
C LYS A 200 -19.19 20.47 6.91
N ALA A 201 -20.13 21.37 6.59
CA ALA A 201 -21.09 21.92 7.55
C ALA A 201 -21.95 20.83 8.20
N ILE A 202 -22.44 19.87 7.40
CA ILE A 202 -23.20 18.72 7.91
C ILE A 202 -22.33 17.88 8.85
N ARG A 203 -21.13 17.48 8.39
CA ARG A 203 -20.24 16.58 9.16
C ARG A 203 -19.68 17.20 10.43
N GLN A 204 -19.56 18.53 10.50
CA GLN A 204 -19.07 19.24 11.68
C GLN A 204 -20.16 19.52 12.71
N SER A 205 -21.43 19.45 12.33
CA SER A 205 -22.56 19.61 13.25
C SER A 205 -23.10 18.25 13.67
N HIS A 206 -23.06 17.95 14.97
CA HIS A 206 -23.62 16.70 15.50
C HIS A 206 -25.13 16.60 15.23
N ILE A 207 -25.86 17.73 15.29
CA ILE A 207 -27.30 17.80 15.01
C ILE A 207 -27.58 17.50 13.54
N LEU A 208 -26.90 18.18 12.62
CA LEU A 208 -27.11 17.94 11.18
C LEU A 208 -26.70 16.53 10.77
N SER A 209 -25.59 16.02 11.32
CA SER A 209 -25.15 14.64 11.08
C SER A 209 -26.16 13.62 11.59
N ALA A 210 -26.75 13.84 12.77
CA ALA A 210 -27.80 12.96 13.31
C ALA A 210 -29.06 13.01 12.44
N TRP A 211 -29.51 14.20 12.06
CA TRP A 211 -30.69 14.40 11.21
C TRP A 211 -30.53 13.73 9.83
N VAL A 212 -29.38 13.91 9.18
CA VAL A 212 -29.08 13.23 7.91
C VAL A 212 -29.09 11.71 8.09
N LYS A 213 -28.55 11.19 9.19
CA LYS A 213 -28.53 9.75 9.47
C LYS A 213 -29.92 9.17 9.70
N GLU A 214 -30.81 9.91 10.37
CA GLU A 214 -32.22 9.53 10.52
C GLU A 214 -32.91 9.45 9.16
N LYS A 215 -32.73 10.46 8.31
CA LYS A 215 -33.28 10.46 6.95
C LYS A 215 -32.70 9.36 6.06
N GLN A 216 -31.41 9.08 6.19
CA GLN A 216 -30.77 7.93 5.53
C GLN A 216 -31.43 6.60 5.93
N ASN A 217 -31.73 6.41 7.22
CA ASN A 217 -32.39 5.19 7.69
C ASN A 217 -33.84 5.09 7.17
N GLU A 218 -34.60 6.18 7.20
CA GLU A 218 -35.97 6.26 6.68
C GLU A 218 -36.04 5.92 5.19
N LEU A 219 -35.14 6.51 4.40
CA LEU A 219 -35.05 6.33 2.95
C LEU A 219 -34.21 5.11 2.53
N LYS A 220 -33.67 4.35 3.49
CA LYS A 220 -32.79 3.19 3.27
C LYS A 220 -31.55 3.50 2.41
N ILE A 221 -30.99 4.70 2.56
CA ILE A 221 -29.76 5.15 1.89
C ILE A 221 -28.57 4.68 2.73
N SER A 222 -27.68 3.87 2.14
CA SER A 222 -26.46 3.36 2.80
C SER A 222 -25.21 4.20 2.54
N CYS A 223 -25.31 5.19 1.65
CA CYS A 223 -24.17 6.00 1.21
C CYS A 223 -23.90 7.16 2.19
N SER A 224 -22.78 7.11 2.92
CA SER A 224 -22.35 8.21 3.78
C SER A 224 -21.73 9.37 2.99
N LEU A 225 -21.90 10.59 3.51
CA LEU A 225 -21.29 11.81 2.94
C LEU A 225 -19.76 11.77 3.03
N LYS A 226 -19.07 12.04 1.92
CA LYS A 226 -17.61 11.93 1.79
C LYS A 226 -16.98 13.29 1.51
N LEU A 227 -15.92 13.64 2.24
CA LEU A 227 -15.09 14.80 1.91
C LEU A 227 -13.99 14.41 0.89
N PRO A 228 -13.65 15.30 -0.05
CA PRO A 228 -12.58 15.05 -0.99
C PRO A 228 -11.21 15.09 -0.31
N VAL A 229 -10.26 14.34 -0.87
CA VAL A 229 -8.86 14.28 -0.47
C VAL A 229 -8.02 14.85 -1.62
N PRO A 230 -7.25 15.94 -1.42
CA PRO A 230 -6.55 16.62 -2.50
C PRO A 230 -5.65 15.73 -3.36
N THR A 231 -5.03 14.72 -2.74
CA THR A 231 -4.08 13.81 -3.39
C THR A 231 -4.72 12.64 -4.14
N ARG A 232 -6.07 12.53 -4.14
CA ARG A 232 -6.80 11.43 -4.79
C ARG A 232 -7.76 11.99 -5.83
N TRP A 233 -7.48 11.71 -7.09
CA TRP A 233 -8.21 12.24 -8.25
C TRP A 233 -9.73 12.00 -8.17
N GLY A 234 -10.14 10.79 -7.79
CA GLY A 234 -11.57 10.41 -7.72
C GLY A 234 -12.31 10.91 -6.47
N SER A 235 -11.62 11.51 -5.49
CA SER A 235 -12.25 11.85 -4.20
C SER A 235 -13.32 12.94 -4.30
N LEU A 236 -13.16 13.89 -5.23
CA LEU A 236 -14.17 14.90 -5.50
C LEU A 236 -15.42 14.27 -6.14
N VAL A 237 -15.24 13.35 -7.07
CA VAL A 237 -16.35 12.61 -7.67
C VAL A 237 -17.11 11.84 -6.61
N LEU A 238 -16.41 11.16 -5.69
CA LEU A 238 -17.03 10.47 -4.56
C LEU A 238 -17.78 11.42 -3.61
N CYS A 239 -17.26 12.63 -3.39
CA CYS A 239 -17.96 13.67 -2.63
C CYS A 239 -19.29 14.03 -3.31
N LEU A 240 -19.25 14.36 -4.60
CA LEU A 240 -20.44 14.75 -5.36
C LEU A 240 -21.46 13.62 -5.48
N GLN A 241 -21.01 12.39 -5.74
CA GLN A 241 -21.85 11.20 -5.75
C GLN A 241 -22.49 10.95 -4.38
N SER A 242 -21.74 11.17 -3.29
CA SER A 242 -22.31 11.03 -1.94
C SER A 242 -23.38 12.07 -1.67
N LEU A 243 -23.22 13.32 -2.14
CA LEU A 243 -24.26 14.35 -2.02
C LEU A 243 -25.50 14.00 -2.84
N LEU A 244 -25.32 13.56 -4.09
CA LEU A 244 -26.43 13.15 -4.97
C LEU A 244 -27.20 11.97 -4.40
N ALA A 245 -26.52 11.00 -3.79
CA ALA A 245 -27.15 9.86 -3.12
C ALA A 245 -27.93 10.25 -1.87
N ASN A 246 -27.72 11.45 -1.33
CA ASN A 246 -28.36 11.99 -0.13
C ASN A 246 -29.22 13.24 -0.42
N LYS A 247 -29.60 13.44 -1.69
CA LYS A 247 -30.55 14.47 -2.10
C LYS A 247 -31.96 14.08 -1.71
#